data_AF-A0A2L2NVL1-F1
#
_entry.id   AF-A0A2L2NVL1-F1
#
_cell.length_a   1.000
_cell.length_b   1.000
_cell.length_c   1.000
_cell.angle_alpha   90.00
_cell.angle_beta   90.00
_cell.angle_gamma   90.00
#
_symmetry.space_group_name_H-M   'P 1'
#
loop_
_entity.id
_entity.type
_entity.pdbx_description
1 polymer ?
#
loop_
_entity_poly.entity_id
_entity_poly.type
_entity_poly.pdbx_seq_one_letter_code
_entity_poly.pdbx_strand_id
1 'polypeptide(L)'
;MTKRFSSPRLVESAKLTTFAQTAFAGAIALNVWVNPSLAGDPFRNREPHQIGDQTEAAFKAIFQQGNYPVADHYLEQALSKEPNEPLVYAMKASLAYGNKDWAKLDTYSQKTLETGQKLIPSDPLRGNLYIAIGHFLEGAVVITREGTVNGVPQALSRLRQVYEYLDKAEAISANDPELNLIKGYMDLLLAVNLPFASPDQAIRRLEQNASPGYLVDRGIALAYRDLKKYPQALEYVNRAIKTTSDNPEIYYLKAQILKQLGQKEKSQETIEEAIANFDKALTKKSQLPGDLVKQIERERRSAVSLKNAG
;
A
#
# COMPACT_ATOMS: atom_id res chain seq x y z
N MET A 1 -68.30 -20.14 57.65
CA MET A 1 -69.24 -19.09 58.09
C MET A 1 -69.63 -18.24 56.89
N THR A 2 -70.90 -17.87 56.87
CA THR A 2 -71.72 -17.36 55.77
C THR A 2 -71.46 -15.90 55.38
N LYS A 3 -71.57 -15.64 54.06
CA LYS A 3 -72.16 -14.48 53.37
C LYS A 3 -71.70 -13.07 53.76
N ARG A 4 -71.29 -12.30 52.73
CA ARG A 4 -72.09 -11.14 52.28
C ARG A 4 -71.83 -10.78 50.82
N PHE A 5 -72.88 -10.91 50.03
CA PHE A 5 -73.11 -10.24 48.77
C PHE A 5 -73.33 -8.74 49.00
N SER A 6 -72.90 -7.89 48.07
CA SER A 6 -73.63 -6.68 47.66
C SER A 6 -73.14 -6.16 46.30
N SER A 7 -74.13 -6.04 45.43
CA SER A 7 -74.29 -5.75 44.00
C SER A 7 -73.71 -4.42 43.44
N PRO A 8 -73.79 -4.22 42.10
CA PRO A 8 -72.96 -3.30 41.29
C PRO A 8 -73.69 -2.02 40.82
N ARG A 9 -72.98 -1.11 40.13
CA ARG A 9 -73.38 -0.30 38.92
C ARG A 9 -72.43 0.90 38.76
N LEU A 10 -71.66 0.97 37.67
CA LEU A 10 -71.92 1.61 36.34
C LEU A 10 -71.47 3.08 36.29
N VAL A 11 -70.47 3.37 35.45
CA VAL A 11 -70.41 4.46 34.45
C VAL A 11 -69.36 4.01 33.39
N GLU A 12 -69.75 3.33 32.29
CA GLU A 12 -69.91 3.87 30.92
C GLU A 12 -68.86 4.90 30.50
N SER A 13 -67.92 4.62 29.61
CA SER A 13 -68.03 4.66 28.13
C SER A 13 -66.57 4.75 27.62
N ALA A 14 -66.13 4.30 26.45
CA ALA A 14 -66.78 4.23 25.16
C ALA A 14 -66.26 3.05 24.33
N LYS A 15 -67.10 2.65 23.37
CA LYS A 15 -66.90 1.52 22.46
C LYS A 15 -65.95 1.87 21.31
N LEU A 16 -65.34 0.79 20.82
CA LEU A 16 -64.63 0.61 19.55
C LEU A 16 -65.20 1.41 18.37
N THR A 17 -64.29 1.79 17.46
CA THR A 17 -64.56 1.64 16.03
C THR A 17 -63.36 1.03 15.31
N THR A 18 -63.69 0.02 14.52
CA THR A 18 -62.84 -0.83 13.70
C THR A 18 -62.68 -0.26 12.28
N PHE A 19 -61.59 -0.68 11.62
CA PHE A 19 -61.40 -0.81 10.16
C PHE A 19 -61.20 0.43 9.26
N ALA A 20 -59.95 0.62 8.83
CA ALA A 20 -59.55 0.79 7.42
C ALA A 20 -58.05 0.42 7.30
N GLN A 21 -57.74 -0.77 6.80
CA GLN A 21 -57.24 -1.05 5.44
C GLN A 21 -55.69 -1.13 5.34
N THR A 22 -55.29 -2.26 4.74
CA THR A 22 -54.04 -2.57 4.04
C THR A 22 -52.75 -2.72 4.85
N ALA A 23 -52.40 -4.00 5.05
CA ALA A 23 -51.07 -4.58 4.87
C ALA A 23 -49.93 -3.59 4.62
N PHE A 24 -48.94 -3.59 5.51
CA PHE A 24 -47.57 -3.76 5.09
C PHE A 24 -46.85 -4.56 6.16
N ALA A 25 -46.07 -5.52 5.68
CA ALA A 25 -45.22 -6.38 6.48
C ALA A 25 -44.56 -5.57 7.60
N GLY A 26 -44.53 -6.13 8.81
CA GLY A 26 -43.57 -5.72 9.81
C GLY A 26 -42.18 -5.95 9.22
N ALA A 27 -41.68 -4.94 8.51
CA ALA A 27 -40.29 -4.81 8.19
C ALA A 27 -39.62 -4.77 9.55
N ILE A 28 -39.04 -5.91 9.93
CA ILE A 28 -37.91 -5.93 10.83
C ILE A 28 -36.99 -4.86 10.23
N ALA A 29 -36.94 -3.69 10.86
CA ALA A 29 -35.90 -2.72 10.61
C ALA A 29 -34.63 -3.34 11.19
N LEU A 30 -34.13 -4.36 10.50
CA LEU A 30 -32.72 -4.56 10.30
C LEU A 30 -32.28 -3.24 9.66
N ASN A 31 -31.91 -2.28 10.50
CA ASN A 31 -30.83 -1.38 10.17
C ASN A 31 -29.59 -2.27 10.01
N VAL A 32 -29.56 -3.10 8.95
CA VAL A 32 -28.36 -3.18 8.15
C VAL A 32 -28.22 -1.76 7.66
N TRP A 33 -27.50 -0.94 8.43
CA TRP A 33 -26.64 0.01 7.76
C TRP A 33 -25.90 -0.85 6.76
N VAL A 34 -26.32 -0.74 5.51
CA VAL A 34 -25.47 -1.05 4.39
C VAL A 34 -24.33 -0.09 4.63
N ASN A 35 -23.33 -0.53 5.41
CA ASN A 35 -22.10 0.21 5.54
C ASN A 35 -21.72 0.45 4.08
N PRO A 36 -21.70 1.71 3.59
CA PRO A 36 -21.05 1.96 2.31
C PRO A 36 -19.71 1.26 2.47
N SER A 37 -19.43 0.29 1.60
CA SER A 37 -18.28 -0.61 1.65
C SER A 37 -17.22 -0.02 2.55
N LEU A 38 -17.05 -0.53 3.78
CA LEU A 38 -15.97 -0.02 4.61
C LEU A 38 -14.73 -0.24 3.76
N ALA A 39 -14.17 0.84 3.19
CA ALA A 39 -12.96 0.75 2.42
C ALA A 39 -11.97 -0.02 3.30
N GLY A 40 -11.47 -1.12 2.77
CA GLY A 40 -10.62 -2.03 3.51
C GLY A 40 -9.27 -1.36 3.72
N ASP A 41 -8.91 -1.09 4.97
CA ASP A 41 -7.51 -0.88 5.36
C ASP A 41 -6.67 -2.03 4.72
N PRO A 42 -5.80 -1.74 3.73
CA PRO A 42 -5.08 -2.79 3.02
C PRO A 42 -4.02 -3.45 3.89
N PHE A 43 -3.74 -2.89 5.07
CA PHE A 43 -2.70 -3.32 6.00
C PHE A 43 -3.27 -4.12 7.16
N ARG A 44 -4.54 -3.93 7.56
CA ARG A 44 -5.10 -4.52 8.79
C ARG A 44 -6.40 -5.28 8.52
N ASN A 45 -6.41 -6.55 8.93
CA ASN A 45 -7.62 -7.39 8.94
C ASN A 45 -8.39 -7.31 10.27
N ARG A 46 -7.77 -6.77 11.32
CA ARG A 46 -8.35 -6.57 12.65
C ARG A 46 -8.15 -5.10 13.02
N GLU A 47 -9.21 -4.47 13.53
CA GLU A 47 -9.21 -3.04 13.86
C GLU A 47 -8.71 -2.17 12.69
N PRO A 48 -9.34 -2.29 11.49
CA PRO A 48 -8.92 -1.53 10.33
C PRO A 48 -9.05 -0.04 10.57
N HIS A 49 -8.04 0.72 10.14
CA HIS A 49 -8.19 2.18 10.10
C HIS A 49 -9.16 2.58 9.00
N GLN A 50 -9.90 3.65 9.25
CA GLN A 50 -10.75 4.22 8.22
C GLN A 50 -9.88 4.91 7.17
N ILE A 51 -9.80 4.29 6.00
CA ILE A 51 -9.36 4.95 4.77
C ILE A 51 -10.58 5.15 3.87
N GLY A 52 -10.50 6.00 2.87
CA GLY A 52 -11.60 6.17 1.92
C GLY A 52 -11.53 5.18 0.75
N ASP A 53 -12.68 4.89 0.14
CA ASP A 53 -12.82 3.91 -0.95
C ASP A 53 -11.93 4.24 -2.16
N GLN A 54 -11.73 5.53 -2.47
CA GLN A 54 -10.88 5.95 -3.58
C GLN A 54 -9.41 5.74 -3.26
N THR A 55 -8.99 6.01 -2.02
CA THR A 55 -7.64 5.71 -1.53
C THR A 55 -7.36 4.21 -1.61
N GLU A 56 -8.26 3.36 -1.14
CA GLU A 56 -8.10 1.91 -1.21
C GLU A 56 -8.01 1.44 -2.67
N ALA A 57 -8.91 1.92 -3.54
CA ALA A 57 -8.93 1.55 -4.94
C ALA A 57 -7.65 1.97 -5.66
N ALA A 58 -7.14 3.18 -5.37
CA ALA A 58 -5.85 3.64 -5.86
C ALA A 58 -4.69 2.75 -5.38
N PHE A 59 -4.66 2.43 -4.08
CA PHE A 59 -3.64 1.55 -3.51
C PHE A 59 -3.63 0.18 -4.20
N LYS A 60 -4.78 -0.46 -4.36
CA LYS A 60 -4.91 -1.73 -5.08
C LYS A 60 -4.49 -1.62 -6.54
N ALA A 61 -4.89 -0.54 -7.22
CA ALA A 61 -4.51 -0.31 -8.61
C ALA A 61 -2.98 -0.21 -8.78
N ILE A 62 -2.27 0.51 -7.90
CA ILE A 62 -0.80 0.58 -7.94
C ILE A 62 -0.19 -0.77 -7.54
N PHE A 63 -0.47 -1.24 -6.34
CA PHE A 63 0.36 -2.25 -5.70
C PHE A 63 -0.05 -3.68 -6.01
N GLN A 64 -1.35 -3.92 -6.18
CA GLN A 64 -1.87 -5.27 -6.46
C GLN A 64 -2.00 -5.50 -7.97
N GLN A 65 -2.39 -4.48 -8.74
CA GLN A 65 -2.69 -4.62 -10.18
C GLN A 65 -1.57 -4.08 -11.08
N GLY A 66 -0.71 -3.18 -10.60
CA GLY A 66 0.31 -2.53 -11.44
C GLY A 66 -0.30 -1.66 -12.54
N ASN A 67 -1.46 -1.05 -12.28
CA ASN A 67 -2.26 -0.26 -13.22
C ASN A 67 -2.27 1.23 -12.83
N TYR A 68 -1.27 1.93 -13.33
CA TYR A 68 -1.00 3.33 -12.99
C TYR A 68 -2.04 4.31 -13.55
N PRO A 69 -2.56 4.16 -14.79
CA PRO A 69 -3.65 5.02 -15.27
C PRO A 69 -4.92 4.92 -14.43
N VAL A 70 -5.29 3.71 -14.01
CA VAL A 70 -6.46 3.50 -13.14
C VAL A 70 -6.19 4.05 -11.74
N ALA A 71 -4.99 3.85 -11.20
CA ALA A 71 -4.60 4.44 -9.94
C ALA A 71 -4.69 5.97 -9.96
N ASP A 72 -4.20 6.61 -11.02
CA ASP A 72 -4.22 8.08 -11.13
C ASP A 72 -5.67 8.61 -11.15
N HIS A 73 -6.57 7.91 -11.86
CA HIS A 73 -8.00 8.23 -11.84
C HIS A 73 -8.59 8.20 -10.43
N TYR A 74 -8.33 7.15 -9.65
CA TYR A 74 -8.82 7.06 -8.27
C TYR A 74 -8.17 8.11 -7.36
N LEU A 75 -6.88 8.39 -7.53
CA LEU A 75 -6.20 9.42 -6.75
C LEU A 75 -6.77 10.82 -7.04
N GLU A 76 -7.13 11.14 -8.28
CA GLU A 76 -7.81 12.41 -8.60
C GLU A 76 -9.18 12.51 -7.92
N GLN A 77 -9.95 11.42 -7.86
CA GLN A 77 -11.20 11.40 -7.10
C GLN A 77 -10.95 11.58 -5.60
N ALA A 78 -9.95 10.91 -5.05
CA ALA A 78 -9.59 10.94 -3.63
C ALA A 78 -9.19 12.35 -3.17
N LEU A 79 -8.50 13.13 -4.01
CA LEU A 79 -8.16 14.53 -3.67
C LEU A 79 -9.38 15.40 -3.34
N SER A 80 -10.53 15.11 -3.95
CA SER A 80 -11.79 15.85 -3.71
C SER A 80 -12.65 15.22 -2.61
N LYS A 81 -12.74 13.89 -2.57
CA LYS A 81 -13.64 13.14 -1.67
C LYS A 81 -13.03 12.82 -0.32
N GLU A 82 -11.70 12.71 -0.27
CA GLU A 82 -10.93 12.22 0.88
C GLU A 82 -9.75 13.17 1.18
N PRO A 83 -9.97 14.51 1.26
CA PRO A 83 -8.88 15.50 1.26
C PRO A 83 -7.97 15.45 2.49
N ASN A 84 -8.38 14.73 3.54
CA ASN A 84 -7.63 14.56 4.79
C ASN A 84 -6.89 13.21 4.88
N GLU A 85 -6.99 12.33 3.87
CA GLU A 85 -6.31 11.03 3.89
C GLU A 85 -4.85 11.17 3.43
N PRO A 86 -3.86 11.01 4.32
CA PRO A 86 -2.45 11.23 3.98
C PRO A 86 -1.88 10.26 2.94
N LEU A 87 -2.42 9.03 2.85
CA LEU A 87 -1.97 8.03 1.88
C LEU A 87 -2.17 8.48 0.42
N VAL A 88 -3.23 9.25 0.13
CA VAL A 88 -3.47 9.82 -1.19
C VAL A 88 -2.29 10.66 -1.65
N TYR A 89 -1.84 11.56 -0.76
CA TYR A 89 -0.75 12.48 -1.06
C TYR A 89 0.59 11.75 -1.12
N ALA A 90 0.82 10.75 -0.26
CA ALA A 90 2.03 9.93 -0.32
C ALA A 90 2.12 9.15 -1.65
N MET A 91 1.00 8.57 -2.13
CA MET A 91 0.94 7.90 -3.43
C MET A 91 1.16 8.88 -4.58
N LYS A 92 0.49 10.05 -4.59
CA LYS A 92 0.70 11.09 -5.61
C LYS A 92 2.15 11.59 -5.63
N ALA A 93 2.78 11.77 -4.47
CA ALA A 93 4.20 12.15 -4.36
C ALA A 93 5.11 11.08 -4.95
N SER A 94 4.88 9.80 -4.63
CA SER A 94 5.64 8.67 -5.19
C SER A 94 5.53 8.60 -6.73
N LEU A 95 4.32 8.78 -7.27
CA LEU A 95 4.10 8.84 -8.72
C LEU A 95 4.80 10.04 -9.36
N ALA A 96 4.76 11.21 -8.70
CA ALA A 96 5.47 12.41 -9.17
C ALA A 96 6.99 12.19 -9.19
N TYR A 97 7.56 11.53 -8.18
CA TYR A 97 8.98 11.15 -8.18
C TYR A 97 9.33 10.26 -9.37
N GLY A 98 8.54 9.20 -9.62
CA GLY A 98 8.75 8.29 -10.76
C GLY A 98 8.65 8.99 -12.11
N ASN A 99 7.75 9.96 -12.23
CA ASN A 99 7.55 10.79 -13.42
C ASN A 99 8.54 11.97 -13.53
N LYS A 100 9.44 12.12 -12.55
CA LYS A 100 10.39 13.25 -12.46
C LYS A 100 9.70 14.62 -12.40
N ASP A 101 8.48 14.67 -11.88
CA ASP A 101 7.73 15.89 -11.64
C ASP A 101 8.06 16.42 -10.24
N TRP A 102 9.17 17.14 -10.14
CA TRP A 102 9.71 17.65 -8.87
C TRP A 102 8.85 18.73 -8.22
N ALA A 103 7.97 19.38 -9.00
CA ALA A 103 7.03 20.37 -8.48
C ALA A 103 5.86 19.68 -7.76
N LYS A 104 5.27 18.65 -8.38
CA LYS A 104 4.23 17.84 -7.74
C LYS A 104 4.78 17.01 -6.60
N LEU A 105 6.00 16.49 -6.71
CA LEU A 105 6.65 15.77 -5.61
C LEU A 105 6.70 16.65 -4.36
N ASP A 106 7.20 17.87 -4.47
CA ASP A 106 7.29 18.83 -3.35
C ASP A 106 5.90 19.16 -2.78
N THR A 107 4.95 19.52 -3.66
CA THR A 107 3.58 19.84 -3.26
C THR A 107 2.94 18.69 -2.47
N TYR A 108 3.05 17.46 -2.97
CA TYR A 108 2.42 16.31 -2.34
C TYR A 108 3.20 15.77 -1.14
N SER A 109 4.52 16.00 -1.05
CA SER A 109 5.31 15.73 0.15
C SER A 109 4.83 16.61 1.31
N GLN A 110 4.67 17.91 1.06
CA GLN A 110 4.14 18.87 2.05
C GLN A 110 2.71 18.52 2.46
N LYS A 111 1.85 18.12 1.51
CA LYS A 111 0.48 17.68 1.83
C LYS A 111 0.45 16.41 2.67
N THR A 112 1.37 15.47 2.44
CA THR A 112 1.51 14.26 3.26
C THR A 112 1.85 14.63 4.71
N LEU A 113 2.79 15.56 4.92
CA LEU A 113 3.11 16.08 6.26
C LEU A 113 1.92 16.78 6.90
N GLU A 114 1.27 17.69 6.18
CA GLU A 114 0.15 18.50 6.69
C GLU A 114 -1.00 17.60 7.15
N THR A 115 -1.36 16.60 6.35
CA THR A 115 -2.45 15.67 6.67
C THR A 115 -2.06 14.66 7.73
N GLY A 116 -0.81 14.17 7.76
CA GLY A 116 -0.28 13.38 8.87
C GLY A 116 -0.35 14.13 10.20
N GLN A 117 0.03 15.41 10.22
CA GLN A 117 -0.05 16.26 11.43
C GLN A 117 -1.48 16.47 11.91
N LYS A 118 -2.44 16.67 10.98
CA LYS A 118 -3.87 16.78 11.31
C LYS A 118 -4.47 15.48 11.81
N LEU A 119 -3.89 14.34 11.44
CA LEU A 119 -4.37 13.01 11.83
C LEU A 119 -3.96 12.63 13.26
N ILE A 120 -2.90 13.22 13.82
CA ILE A 120 -2.37 12.91 15.16
C ILE A 120 -3.44 12.87 16.28
N PRO A 121 -4.38 13.83 16.39
CA PRO A 121 -5.35 13.83 17.49
C PRO A 121 -6.31 12.64 17.48
N SER A 122 -6.63 12.09 16.30
CA SER A 122 -7.55 10.96 16.15
C SER A 122 -6.84 9.62 15.99
N ASP A 123 -5.67 9.63 15.37
CA ASP A 123 -4.88 8.45 15.06
C ASP A 123 -3.39 8.80 15.12
N PRO A 124 -2.81 8.78 16.33
CA PRO A 124 -1.43 9.18 16.52
C PRO A 124 -0.45 8.20 15.87
N LEU A 125 -0.81 6.93 15.68
CA LEU A 125 0.06 5.97 14.99
C LEU A 125 0.21 6.35 13.53
N ARG A 126 -0.91 6.45 12.78
CA ARG A 126 -0.86 6.81 11.37
C ARG A 126 -0.37 8.24 11.19
N GLY A 127 -0.78 9.17 12.06
CA GLY A 127 -0.29 10.55 12.00
C GLY A 127 1.23 10.64 12.07
N ASN A 128 1.87 9.96 13.04
CA ASN A 128 3.34 9.94 13.12
C ASN A 128 3.97 9.23 11.90
N LEU A 129 3.40 8.11 11.45
CA LEU A 129 3.88 7.39 10.28
C LEU A 129 3.88 8.27 9.01
N TYR A 130 2.80 8.99 8.74
CA TYR A 130 2.72 9.86 7.56
C TYR A 130 3.54 11.13 7.68
N ILE A 131 3.81 11.63 8.89
CA ILE A 131 4.83 12.67 9.08
C ILE A 131 6.22 12.13 8.70
N ALA A 132 6.57 10.90 9.13
CA ALA A 132 7.83 10.28 8.73
C ALA A 132 7.94 10.12 7.21
N ILE A 133 6.89 9.60 6.56
CA ILE A 133 6.84 9.44 5.09
C ILE A 133 7.00 10.80 4.39
N GLY A 134 6.32 11.83 4.88
CA GLY A 134 6.42 13.18 4.33
C GLY A 134 7.85 13.74 4.38
N HIS A 135 8.56 13.57 5.50
CA HIS A 135 9.97 13.98 5.61
C HIS A 135 10.89 13.17 4.70
N PHE A 136 10.63 11.87 4.52
CA PHE A 136 11.39 11.05 3.59
C PHE A 136 11.25 11.58 2.14
N LEU A 137 10.03 11.92 1.73
CA LEU A 137 9.75 12.48 0.41
C LEU A 137 10.34 13.88 0.23
N GLU A 138 10.27 14.75 1.23
CA GLU A 138 10.97 16.04 1.22
C GLU A 138 12.50 15.87 1.09
N GLY A 139 13.08 14.84 1.71
CA GLY A 139 14.48 14.50 1.51
C GLY A 139 14.82 14.25 0.04
N ALA A 140 13.95 13.56 -0.69
CA ALA A 140 14.09 13.36 -2.13
C ALA A 140 13.96 14.68 -2.92
N VAL A 141 13.04 15.58 -2.55
CA VAL A 141 12.92 16.92 -3.14
C VAL A 141 14.23 17.70 -3.00
N VAL A 142 14.82 17.68 -1.80
CA VAL A 142 16.05 18.43 -1.53
C VAL A 142 17.21 17.90 -2.36
N ILE A 143 17.44 16.58 -2.38
CA ILE A 143 18.52 15.99 -3.20
C ILE A 143 18.33 16.28 -4.69
N THR A 144 17.10 16.21 -5.18
CA THR A 144 16.82 16.43 -6.61
C THR A 144 16.95 17.90 -7.03
N ARG A 145 16.68 18.86 -6.15
CA ARG A 145 16.79 20.30 -6.44
C ARG A 145 18.17 20.90 -6.16
N GLU A 146 18.75 20.55 -5.02
CA GLU A 146 19.98 21.19 -4.51
C GLU A 146 21.25 20.41 -4.88
N GLY A 147 21.10 19.21 -5.42
CA GLY A 147 22.21 18.31 -5.75
C GLY A 147 22.93 17.78 -4.51
N THR A 148 23.99 17.00 -4.71
CA THR A 148 24.65 16.26 -3.62
C THR A 148 25.37 17.17 -2.62
N VAL A 149 26.04 18.23 -3.09
CA VAL A 149 26.89 19.07 -2.22
C VAL A 149 26.04 19.86 -1.23
N ASN A 150 24.98 20.52 -1.72
CA ASN A 150 24.14 21.34 -0.88
C ASN A 150 22.98 20.55 -0.29
N GLY A 151 22.44 19.53 -0.96
CA GLY A 151 21.24 18.83 -0.47
C GLY A 151 21.48 17.73 0.56
N VAL A 152 22.68 17.13 0.63
CA VAL A 152 22.94 15.99 1.53
C VAL A 152 22.77 16.34 3.02
N PRO A 153 23.31 17.46 3.55
CA PRO A 153 23.13 17.79 4.97
C PRO A 153 21.65 17.95 5.36
N GLN A 154 20.85 18.56 4.48
CA GLN A 154 19.42 18.77 4.64
C GLN A 154 18.67 17.44 4.56
N ALA A 155 19.02 16.58 3.60
CA ALA A 155 18.45 15.24 3.49
C ALA A 155 18.76 14.37 4.72
N LEU A 156 19.97 14.47 5.27
CA LEU A 156 20.33 13.83 6.55
C LEU A 156 19.51 14.41 7.72
N SER A 157 19.22 15.71 7.70
CA SER A 157 18.33 16.31 8.69
C SER A 157 16.91 15.77 8.58
N ARG A 158 16.38 15.64 7.36
CA ARG A 158 15.08 15.01 7.13
C ARG A 158 15.07 13.55 7.57
N LEU A 159 16.12 12.80 7.26
CA LEU A 159 16.25 11.39 7.67
C LEU A 159 16.21 11.23 9.20
N ARG A 160 16.81 12.15 9.97
CA ARG A 160 16.65 12.13 11.45
C ARG A 160 15.19 12.29 11.87
N GLN A 161 14.45 13.19 11.23
CA GLN A 161 13.02 13.36 11.51
C GLN A 161 12.22 12.11 11.12
N VAL A 162 12.56 11.45 10.01
CA VAL A 162 11.94 10.16 9.63
C VAL A 162 12.04 9.16 10.79
N TYR A 163 13.24 8.94 11.34
CA TYR A 163 13.41 8.01 12.46
C TYR A 163 12.70 8.46 13.74
N GLU A 164 12.76 9.74 14.08
CA GLU A 164 12.05 10.27 15.26
C GLU A 164 10.55 9.95 15.21
N TYR A 165 9.91 10.16 14.06
CA TYR A 165 8.48 9.93 13.90
C TYR A 165 8.13 8.44 13.75
N LEU A 166 9.00 7.63 13.13
CA LEU A 166 8.82 6.18 13.14
C LEU A 166 8.92 5.59 14.55
N ASP A 167 9.83 6.09 15.38
CA ASP A 167 9.97 5.65 16.78
C ASP A 167 8.73 6.04 17.61
N LYS A 168 8.14 7.22 17.38
CA LYS A 168 6.86 7.62 17.98
C LYS A 168 5.71 6.69 17.57
N ALA A 169 5.63 6.31 16.29
CA ALA A 169 4.62 5.36 15.81
C ALA A 169 4.83 3.96 16.41
N GLU A 170 6.08 3.49 16.46
CA GLU A 170 6.46 2.19 17.02
C GLU A 170 6.18 2.09 18.53
N ALA A 171 6.36 3.18 19.27
CA ALA A 171 6.01 3.24 20.68
C ALA A 171 4.50 3.05 20.96
N ILE A 172 3.64 3.33 19.98
CA ILE A 172 2.19 3.14 20.08
C ILE A 172 1.82 1.69 19.74
N SER A 173 2.32 1.17 18.63
CA SER A 173 2.14 -0.23 18.25
C SER A 173 3.33 -0.76 17.45
N ALA A 174 4.21 -1.49 18.15
CA ALA A 174 5.44 -1.99 17.55
C ALA A 174 5.23 -3.06 16.48
N ASN A 175 4.09 -3.77 16.52
CA ASN A 175 3.73 -4.82 15.57
C ASN A 175 2.70 -4.34 14.53
N ASP A 176 2.52 -3.03 14.39
CA ASP A 176 1.61 -2.47 13.40
C ASP A 176 2.05 -2.80 11.97
N PRO A 177 1.14 -3.32 11.11
CA PRO A 177 1.54 -3.85 9.82
C PRO A 177 1.93 -2.81 8.78
N GLU A 178 1.29 -1.64 8.78
CA GLU A 178 1.63 -0.55 7.88
C GLU A 178 3.00 0.04 8.25
N LEU A 179 3.21 0.30 9.54
CA LEU A 179 4.49 0.75 10.07
C LEU A 179 5.62 -0.22 9.73
N ASN A 180 5.44 -1.52 10.00
CA ASN A 180 6.47 -2.52 9.76
C ASN A 180 6.73 -2.74 8.26
N LEU A 181 5.73 -2.54 7.40
CA LEU A 181 5.93 -2.55 5.95
C LEU A 181 6.85 -1.40 5.53
N ILE A 182 6.52 -0.17 5.93
CA ILE A 182 7.29 1.02 5.56
C ILE A 182 8.71 0.98 6.15
N LYS A 183 8.83 0.72 7.46
CA LYS A 183 10.12 0.64 8.15
C LYS A 183 10.98 -0.49 7.58
N GLY A 184 10.39 -1.66 7.33
CA GLY A 184 11.10 -2.80 6.75
C GLY A 184 11.64 -2.51 5.35
N TYR A 185 10.86 -1.87 4.47
CA TYR A 185 11.35 -1.46 3.15
C TYR A 185 12.50 -0.45 3.24
N MET A 186 12.41 0.53 4.15
CA MET A 186 13.45 1.51 4.37
C MET A 186 14.74 0.86 4.90
N ASP A 187 14.62 -0.03 5.89
CA ASP A 187 15.75 -0.74 6.46
C ASP A 187 16.44 -1.64 5.43
N LEU A 188 15.67 -2.29 4.54
CA LEU A 188 16.24 -3.07 3.43
C LEU A 188 16.98 -2.19 2.42
N LEU A 189 16.40 -1.06 2.03
CA LEU A 189 17.05 -0.11 1.13
C LEU A 189 18.39 0.36 1.72
N LEU A 190 18.43 0.65 3.02
CA LEU A 190 19.65 1.06 3.70
C LEU A 190 20.64 -0.08 3.85
N ALA A 191 20.20 -1.28 4.23
CA ALA A 191 21.08 -2.44 4.41
C ALA A 191 21.77 -2.91 3.12
N VAL A 192 21.10 -2.75 1.98
CA VAL A 192 21.69 -3.06 0.67
C VAL A 192 22.75 -2.03 0.26
N ASN A 193 22.61 -0.77 0.71
CA ASN A 193 23.46 0.34 0.29
C ASN A 193 24.48 0.80 1.35
N LEU A 194 24.31 0.41 2.62
CA LEU A 194 25.13 0.80 3.76
C LEU A 194 25.49 -0.42 4.61
N PRO A 195 26.77 -0.59 5.01
CA PRO A 195 27.28 -1.81 5.63
C PRO A 195 26.82 -2.02 7.10
N PHE A 196 25.98 -1.15 7.65
CA PHE A 196 25.65 -1.11 9.07
C PHE A 196 24.29 -1.72 9.43
N ALA A 197 23.39 -1.94 8.45
CA ALA A 197 22.08 -2.54 8.69
C ALA A 197 22.08 -4.01 8.27
N SER A 198 21.47 -4.88 9.08
CA SER A 198 21.35 -6.31 8.77
C SER A 198 20.10 -6.56 7.93
N PRO A 199 20.23 -6.97 6.65
CA PRO A 199 19.06 -7.30 5.83
C PRO A 199 18.19 -8.38 6.47
N ASP A 200 18.80 -9.35 7.16
CA ASP A 200 18.06 -10.47 7.77
C ASP A 200 17.13 -10.02 8.90
N GLN A 201 17.49 -8.97 9.66
CA GLN A 201 16.60 -8.42 10.69
C GLN A 201 15.39 -7.71 10.05
N ALA A 202 15.63 -6.91 9.01
CA ALA A 202 14.58 -6.21 8.28
C ALA A 202 13.62 -7.20 7.58
N ILE A 203 14.15 -8.28 6.99
CA ILE A 203 13.35 -9.37 6.40
C ILE A 203 12.46 -10.02 7.47
N ARG A 204 13.02 -10.42 8.62
CA ARG A 204 12.22 -11.04 9.69
C ARG A 204 11.11 -10.13 10.19
N ARG A 205 11.38 -8.83 10.35
CA ARG A 205 10.38 -7.84 10.73
C ARG A 205 9.23 -7.78 9.71
N LEU A 206 9.57 -7.73 8.42
CA LEU A 206 8.57 -7.75 7.35
C LEU A 206 7.71 -9.02 7.39
N GLU A 207 8.32 -10.20 7.54
CA GLU A 207 7.58 -11.46 7.57
C GLU A 207 6.62 -11.58 8.75
N GLN A 208 7.01 -11.09 9.92
CA GLN A 208 6.26 -11.30 11.16
C GLN A 208 5.17 -10.26 11.37
N ASN A 209 5.46 -9.01 11.02
CA ASN A 209 4.64 -7.89 11.45
C ASN A 209 4.01 -7.13 10.29
N ALA A 210 4.58 -7.17 9.08
CA ALA A 210 4.10 -6.34 7.97
C ALA A 210 2.98 -6.99 7.16
N SER A 211 2.18 -6.14 6.53
CA SER A 211 1.10 -6.56 5.64
C SER A 211 0.79 -5.42 4.66
N PRO A 212 0.19 -5.70 3.48
CA PRO A 212 -0.29 -6.99 3.01
C PRO A 212 0.83 -7.92 2.53
N GLY A 213 0.60 -9.23 2.64
CA GLY A 213 1.63 -10.25 2.38
C GLY A 213 2.26 -10.20 0.99
N TYR A 214 1.53 -9.76 -0.03
CA TYR A 214 2.10 -9.64 -1.38
C TYR A 214 3.12 -8.52 -1.52
N LEU A 215 2.99 -7.43 -0.73
CA LEU A 215 4.00 -6.39 -0.65
C LEU A 215 5.20 -6.85 0.18
N VAL A 216 4.96 -7.58 1.27
CA VAL A 216 6.04 -8.23 2.03
C VAL A 216 6.89 -9.13 1.12
N ASP A 217 6.24 -10.04 0.38
CA ASP A 217 6.92 -10.95 -0.53
C ASP A 217 7.66 -10.20 -1.64
N ARG A 218 7.06 -9.16 -2.23
CA ARG A 218 7.70 -8.32 -3.25
C ARG A 218 8.94 -7.60 -2.69
N GLY A 219 8.87 -7.03 -1.50
CA GLY A 219 9.97 -6.33 -0.84
C GLY A 219 11.15 -7.23 -0.52
N ILE A 220 10.88 -8.42 0.02
CA ILE A 220 11.92 -9.40 0.35
C ILE A 220 12.57 -9.96 -0.93
N ALA A 221 11.79 -10.21 -1.99
CA ALA A 221 12.33 -10.61 -3.29
C ALA A 221 13.30 -9.58 -3.87
N LEU A 222 12.97 -8.27 -3.77
CA LEU A 222 13.85 -7.19 -4.18
C LEU A 222 15.16 -7.19 -3.38
N ALA A 223 15.08 -7.30 -2.05
CA ALA A 223 16.28 -7.35 -1.21
C ALA A 223 17.18 -8.55 -1.55
N TYR A 224 16.62 -9.75 -1.70
CA TYR A 224 17.42 -10.92 -2.07
C TYR A 224 18.02 -10.81 -3.48
N ARG A 225 17.31 -10.20 -4.44
CA ARG A 225 17.88 -9.89 -5.76
C ARG A 225 19.12 -9.01 -5.63
N ASP A 226 19.03 -7.95 -4.83
CA ASP A 226 20.11 -6.97 -4.69
C ASP A 226 21.29 -7.52 -3.88
N LEU A 227 21.02 -8.42 -2.94
CA LEU A 227 22.03 -9.23 -2.23
C LEU A 227 22.61 -10.38 -3.07
N LYS A 228 22.20 -10.51 -4.35
CA LYS A 228 22.61 -11.59 -5.28
C LYS A 228 22.28 -13.01 -4.78
N LYS A 229 21.28 -13.12 -3.90
CA LYS A 229 20.70 -14.35 -3.35
C LYS A 229 19.50 -14.78 -4.22
N TYR A 230 19.76 -15.07 -5.49
CA TYR A 230 18.72 -15.27 -6.51
C TYR A 230 17.75 -16.44 -6.23
N PRO A 231 18.18 -17.62 -5.70
CA PRO A 231 17.24 -18.68 -5.36
C PRO A 231 16.19 -18.24 -4.32
N GLN A 232 16.61 -17.54 -3.26
CA GLN A 232 15.66 -16.97 -2.30
C GLN A 232 14.78 -15.91 -2.94
N ALA A 233 15.34 -15.03 -3.78
CA ALA A 233 14.55 -14.02 -4.50
C ALA A 233 13.45 -14.66 -5.37
N LEU A 234 13.73 -15.79 -6.02
CA LEU A 234 12.76 -16.56 -6.80
C LEU A 234 11.64 -17.15 -5.94
N GLU A 235 11.96 -17.64 -4.74
CA GLU A 235 10.95 -18.16 -3.81
C GLU A 235 9.91 -17.07 -3.47
N TYR A 236 10.38 -15.90 -3.06
CA TYR A 236 9.50 -14.79 -2.66
C TYR A 236 8.74 -14.17 -3.84
N VAL A 237 9.38 -13.98 -5.00
CA VAL A 237 8.66 -13.44 -6.16
C VAL A 237 7.57 -14.42 -6.65
N ASN A 238 7.81 -15.74 -6.55
CA ASN A 238 6.80 -16.74 -6.87
C ASN A 238 5.65 -16.76 -5.85
N ARG A 239 5.90 -16.47 -4.57
CA ARG A 239 4.85 -16.27 -3.57
C ARG A 239 3.99 -15.05 -3.89
N ALA A 240 4.62 -13.90 -4.17
CA ALA A 240 3.91 -12.69 -4.56
C ALA A 240 3.04 -12.88 -5.82
N ILE A 241 3.52 -13.62 -6.82
CA ILE A 241 2.77 -13.94 -8.04
C ILE A 241 1.44 -14.67 -7.74
N LYS A 242 1.35 -15.47 -6.68
CA LYS A 242 0.11 -16.20 -6.35
C LYS A 242 -1.06 -15.27 -6.02
N THR A 243 -0.77 -14.09 -5.49
CA THR A 243 -1.77 -13.09 -5.05
C THR A 243 -1.81 -11.85 -5.94
N THR A 244 -0.81 -11.67 -6.80
CA THR A 244 -0.68 -10.54 -7.74
C THR A 244 -0.40 -11.01 -9.17
N SER A 245 -1.02 -12.12 -9.58
CA SER A 245 -0.81 -12.74 -10.91
C SER A 245 -1.15 -11.82 -12.09
N ASP A 246 -1.89 -10.74 -11.84
CA ASP A 246 -2.21 -9.73 -12.82
C ASP A 246 -1.22 -8.55 -12.86
N ASN A 247 -0.32 -8.41 -11.89
CA ASN A 247 0.61 -7.28 -11.83
C ASN A 247 1.77 -7.47 -12.82
N PRO A 248 1.94 -6.61 -13.84
CA PRO A 248 3.08 -6.73 -14.76
C PRO A 248 4.44 -6.53 -14.08
N GLU A 249 4.52 -5.75 -13.01
CA GLU A 249 5.77 -5.48 -12.30
C GLU A 249 6.34 -6.72 -11.61
N ILE A 250 5.50 -7.66 -11.14
CA ILE A 250 6.00 -8.86 -10.45
C ILE A 250 6.68 -9.82 -11.45
N TYR A 251 6.19 -9.87 -12.69
CA TYR A 251 6.85 -10.61 -13.77
C TYR A 251 8.12 -9.93 -14.22
N TYR A 252 8.16 -8.60 -14.25
CA TYR A 252 9.39 -7.86 -14.49
C TYR A 252 10.44 -8.17 -13.41
N LEU A 253 10.07 -8.15 -12.13
CA LEU A 253 10.97 -8.52 -11.03
C LEU A 253 11.50 -9.95 -11.20
N LYS A 254 10.62 -10.91 -11.50
CA LYS A 254 11.03 -12.31 -11.75
C LYS A 254 11.99 -12.40 -12.93
N ALA A 255 11.73 -11.68 -14.02
CA ALA A 255 12.60 -11.63 -15.19
C ALA A 255 14.00 -11.10 -14.85
N GLN A 256 14.10 -10.06 -14.03
CA GLN A 256 15.38 -9.54 -13.56
C GLN A 256 16.17 -10.56 -12.75
N ILE A 257 15.50 -11.25 -11.82
CA ILE A 257 16.13 -12.28 -10.97
C ILE A 257 16.64 -13.43 -11.85
N LEU A 258 15.79 -13.95 -12.75
CA LEU A 258 16.15 -15.04 -13.67
C LEU A 258 17.30 -14.65 -14.60
N LYS A 259 17.28 -13.44 -15.15
CA LYS A 259 18.36 -12.96 -16.02
C LYS A 259 19.71 -12.97 -15.30
N GLN A 260 19.75 -12.47 -14.07
CA GLN A 260 20.98 -12.43 -13.27
C GLN A 260 21.43 -13.82 -12.83
N LEU A 261 20.49 -14.71 -12.50
CA LEU A 261 20.77 -16.11 -12.18
C LEU A 261 21.34 -16.85 -13.40
N GLY A 262 20.68 -16.75 -14.55
CA GLY A 262 21.12 -17.38 -15.80
C GLY A 262 22.49 -16.89 -16.26
N GLN A 263 22.81 -15.61 -16.07
CA GLN A 263 24.16 -15.10 -16.31
C GLN A 263 25.19 -15.72 -15.37
N LYS A 264 24.89 -15.79 -14.07
CA LYS A 264 25.78 -16.35 -13.04
C LYS A 264 26.06 -17.83 -13.29
N GLU A 265 25.03 -18.57 -13.69
CA GLU A 265 25.08 -20.02 -13.93
C GLU A 265 25.46 -20.38 -15.37
N LYS A 266 25.52 -19.41 -16.28
CA LYS A 266 25.66 -19.61 -17.72
C LYS A 266 24.57 -20.54 -18.29
N SER A 267 23.35 -20.41 -17.79
CA SER A 267 22.20 -21.24 -18.17
C SER A 267 21.35 -20.56 -19.24
N GLN A 268 21.34 -21.12 -20.45
CA GLN A 268 20.52 -20.63 -21.56
C GLN A 268 19.02 -20.81 -21.30
N GLU A 269 18.64 -21.89 -20.64
CA GLU A 269 17.25 -22.16 -20.24
C GLU A 269 16.74 -21.09 -19.26
N THR A 270 17.55 -20.73 -18.26
CA THR A 270 17.18 -19.68 -17.29
C THR A 270 17.07 -18.30 -17.96
N ILE A 271 17.93 -18.00 -18.95
CA ILE A 271 17.82 -16.77 -19.74
C ILE A 271 16.55 -16.77 -20.61
N GLU A 272 16.16 -17.91 -21.16
CA GLU A 272 14.90 -18.06 -21.90
C GLU A 272 13.67 -17.82 -21.01
N GLU A 273 13.66 -18.37 -19.79
CA GLU A 273 12.60 -18.08 -18.82
C GLU A 273 12.56 -16.58 -18.46
N ALA A 274 13.72 -15.93 -18.34
CA ALA A 274 13.78 -14.48 -18.10
C ALA A 274 13.12 -13.69 -19.24
N ILE A 275 13.42 -14.03 -20.50
CA ILE A 275 12.80 -13.39 -21.68
C ILE A 275 11.28 -13.56 -21.67
N ALA A 276 10.80 -14.78 -21.39
CA ALA A 276 9.36 -15.05 -21.31
C ALA A 276 8.66 -14.22 -20.22
N ASN A 277 9.30 -14.00 -19.07
CA ASN A 277 8.75 -13.15 -18.01
C ASN A 277 8.80 -11.66 -18.37
N PHE A 278 9.84 -11.18 -19.09
CA PHE A 278 9.84 -9.83 -19.64
C PHE A 278 8.68 -9.64 -20.65
N ASP A 279 8.45 -10.61 -21.52
CA ASP A 279 7.32 -10.60 -22.46
C ASP A 279 5.99 -10.53 -21.73
N LYS A 280 5.83 -11.35 -20.69
CA LYS A 280 4.62 -11.35 -19.86
C LYS A 280 4.37 -9.99 -19.22
N ALA A 281 5.39 -9.33 -18.67
CA ALA A 281 5.26 -7.97 -18.14
C ALA A 281 4.80 -6.97 -19.23
N LEU A 282 5.39 -7.08 -20.43
CA LEU A 282 5.08 -6.17 -21.55
C LEU A 282 3.70 -6.38 -22.17
N THR A 283 3.01 -7.51 -21.91
CA THR A 283 1.61 -7.69 -22.34
C THR A 283 0.68 -6.62 -21.76
N LYS A 284 1.01 -6.07 -20.59
CA LYS A 284 0.27 -5.00 -19.91
C LYS A 284 1.04 -3.67 -19.92
N LYS A 285 1.89 -3.42 -20.92
CA LYS A 285 2.70 -2.19 -21.01
C LYS A 285 1.88 -0.89 -20.93
N SER A 286 0.61 -0.89 -21.37
CA SER A 286 -0.27 0.28 -21.27
C SER A 286 -0.67 0.63 -19.83
N GLN A 287 -0.47 -0.29 -18.88
CA GLN A 287 -0.72 -0.09 -17.46
C GLN A 287 0.47 0.54 -16.73
N LEU A 288 1.66 0.52 -17.34
CA LEU A 288 2.92 0.92 -16.71
C LEU A 288 3.35 2.34 -17.11
N PRO A 289 4.16 3.02 -16.28
CA PRO A 289 4.81 4.27 -16.67
C PRO A 289 5.70 4.09 -17.90
N GLY A 290 5.69 5.06 -18.82
CA GLY A 290 6.42 4.95 -20.10
C GLY A 290 7.93 4.73 -19.93
N ASP A 291 8.56 5.34 -18.94
CA ASP A 291 9.99 5.14 -18.66
C ASP A 291 10.27 3.72 -18.13
N LEU A 292 9.36 3.13 -17.35
CA LEU A 292 9.46 1.74 -16.92
C LEU A 292 9.32 0.79 -18.11
N VAL A 293 8.39 1.05 -19.04
CA VAL A 293 8.25 0.23 -20.27
C VAL A 293 9.55 0.23 -21.07
N LYS A 294 10.15 1.40 -21.31
CA LYS A 294 11.45 1.51 -22.02
C LYS A 294 12.55 0.72 -21.32
N GLN A 295 12.56 0.74 -19.99
CA GLN A 295 13.52 -0.02 -19.18
C GLN A 295 13.33 -1.53 -19.33
N ILE A 296 12.09 -2.02 -19.22
CA ILE A 296 11.75 -3.44 -19.41
C ILE A 296 12.19 -3.91 -20.79
N GLU A 297 11.85 -3.16 -21.85
CA GLU A 297 12.23 -3.49 -23.23
C GLU A 297 13.76 -3.54 -23.42
N ARG A 298 14.48 -2.60 -22.81
CA ARG A 298 15.95 -2.58 -22.85
C ARG A 298 16.56 -3.80 -22.17
N GLU A 299 16.08 -4.13 -20.97
CA GLU A 299 16.59 -5.28 -20.21
C GLU A 299 16.24 -6.61 -20.90
N ARG A 300 15.06 -6.70 -21.52
CA ARG A 300 14.68 -7.81 -22.38
C ARG A 300 15.62 -7.97 -23.57
N ARG A 301 15.90 -6.90 -24.32
CA ARG A 301 16.87 -6.94 -25.45
C ARG A 301 18.24 -7.43 -24.98
N SER A 302 18.69 -6.97 -23.82
CA SER A 302 19.94 -7.46 -23.21
C SER A 302 19.89 -8.96 -22.89
N ALA A 303 18.76 -9.49 -22.40
CA ALA A 303 18.60 -10.93 -22.19
C ALA A 303 18.63 -11.73 -23.50
N VAL A 304 18.00 -11.23 -24.57
CA VAL A 304 18.07 -11.84 -25.91
C VAL A 304 19.51 -11.88 -26.44
N SER A 305 20.26 -10.79 -26.29
CA SER A 305 21.67 -10.75 -26.69
C SER A 305 22.52 -11.78 -25.94
N LEU A 306 22.26 -12.00 -24.66
CA LEU A 306 22.95 -13.03 -23.87
C LEU A 306 22.60 -14.43 -24.36
N LYS A 307 21.34 -14.66 -24.72
CA LYS A 307 20.91 -15.94 -25.28
C LYS A 307 21.67 -16.29 -26.56
N ASN A 308 21.79 -15.31 -27.45
CA ASN A 308 22.44 -15.50 -28.75
C ASN A 308 23.97 -15.61 -28.67
N ALA A 309 24.58 -15.26 -27.53
CA ALA A 309 26.03 -15.19 -27.37
C ALA A 309 26.67 -16.44 -26.76
N GLY A 310 25.89 -17.40 -26.24
CA GLY A 310 26.39 -18.64 -25.64
C GLY A 310 25.78 -19.85 -26.29
#